data_AF-A0A260YVB4-F1
#
_entry.id   AF-A0A260YVB4-F1
#
_cell.length_a   1.000
_cell.length_b   1.000
_cell.length_c   1.000
_cell.angle_alpha   90.00
_cell.angle_beta   90.00
_cell.angle_gamma   90.00
#
_symmetry.space_group_name_H-M   'P 1'
#
loop_
_entity.id
_entity.type
_entity.pdbx_description
1 polymer ?
#
loop_
_entity_poly.entity_id
_entity_poly.type
_entity_poly.pdbx_seq_one_letter_code
_entity_poly.pdbx_strand_id
1 'polypeptide(L)'
;YVRNTTARAFAVVASALGIPALLPFLKAVCKSKKSWQARHTGIKIVQQMAILMGCAVLPHLKALVEIVENGLDDEQQKVRTITALCLAALAEASAPYGIEAFDSVLKPLWKGIRMHRGKGLAAFLKAIGYLIPLMDAEYASYYTREVMLILIREFASPDEEMKKIVLKVVKQCCATDGVEPSYIRDEVLPSFFKAFWNQRMAMDRRNYRQLVDTTVEIAQKVGCVEMIARIVDDLKDENEQYRKMVMETIENIVALQGATDIDARLEEQLIDGLLYAFQVK
;
A
#
# COMPACT_ATOMS: atom_id res chain seq x y z
N TYR A 1 5.09 -22.22 13.33
CA TYR A 1 3.66 -22.49 13.52
C TYR A 1 3.18 -22.00 14.89
N VAL A 2 3.58 -22.63 16.01
CA VAL A 2 3.12 -22.30 17.38
C VAL A 2 3.11 -20.80 17.70
N ARG A 3 4.22 -20.10 17.49
CA ARG A 3 4.33 -18.64 17.74
C ARG A 3 3.29 -17.79 16.99
N ASN A 4 2.86 -18.21 15.80
CA ASN A 4 1.85 -17.50 15.02
C ASN A 4 0.46 -17.67 15.64
N THR A 5 0.12 -18.90 16.02
CA THR A 5 -1.14 -19.23 16.70
C THR A 5 -1.21 -18.55 18.06
N THR A 6 -0.10 -18.56 18.82
CA THR A 6 0.00 -17.85 20.10
C THR A 6 -0.23 -16.35 19.92
N ALA A 7 0.36 -15.72 18.91
CA ALA A 7 0.16 -14.29 18.68
C ALA A 7 -1.31 -13.91 18.41
N ARG A 8 -2.02 -14.76 17.64
CA ARG A 8 -3.46 -14.60 17.40
C ARG A 8 -4.28 -14.82 18.67
N ALA A 9 -3.95 -15.85 19.46
CA ALA A 9 -4.64 -16.10 20.72
C ALA A 9 -4.52 -14.92 21.69
N PHE A 10 -3.34 -14.30 21.81
CA PHE A 10 -3.17 -13.11 22.63
C PHE A 10 -3.97 -11.90 22.12
N ALA A 11 -4.15 -11.74 20.81
CA ALA A 11 -5.01 -10.69 20.28
C ALA A 11 -6.48 -10.89 20.68
N VAL A 12 -6.97 -12.13 20.68
CA VAL A 12 -8.32 -12.47 21.18
C VAL A 12 -8.43 -12.25 22.69
N VAL A 13 -7.39 -12.56 23.46
CA VAL A 13 -7.37 -12.24 24.90
C VAL A 13 -7.40 -10.72 25.12
N ALA A 14 -6.71 -9.94 24.29
CA ALA A 14 -6.73 -8.48 24.35
C ALA A 14 -8.12 -7.91 24.08
N SER A 15 -8.87 -8.49 23.15
CA SER A 15 -10.24 -8.06 22.87
C SER A 15 -11.21 -8.38 24.01
N ALA A 16 -10.95 -9.45 24.78
CA ALA A 16 -11.78 -9.85 25.90
C ALA A 16 -11.45 -9.10 27.20
N LEU A 17 -10.17 -8.88 27.50
CA LEU A 17 -9.71 -8.27 28.76
C LEU A 17 -9.37 -6.78 28.65
N GLY A 18 -9.32 -6.24 27.44
CA GLY A 18 -8.87 -4.89 27.14
C GLY A 18 -7.36 -4.79 26.92
N ILE A 19 -6.97 -3.88 26.01
CA ILE A 19 -5.57 -3.59 25.68
C ILE A 19 -4.73 -3.19 26.91
N PRO A 20 -5.22 -2.35 27.86
CA PRO A 20 -4.43 -1.91 29.01
C PRO A 20 -3.86 -3.06 29.86
N ALA A 21 -4.63 -4.15 30.01
CA ALA A 21 -4.24 -5.30 30.82
C ALA A 21 -2.99 -6.02 30.26
N LEU A 22 -2.76 -5.94 28.95
CA LEU A 22 -1.64 -6.61 28.28
C LEU A 22 -0.43 -5.69 28.03
N LEU A 23 -0.55 -4.37 28.23
CA LEU A 23 0.55 -3.43 27.97
C LEU A 23 1.85 -3.78 28.74
N PRO A 24 1.82 -4.11 30.04
CA PRO A 24 3.05 -4.46 30.77
C PRO A 24 3.73 -5.71 30.19
N PHE A 25 2.94 -6.71 29.82
CA PHE A 25 3.43 -7.93 29.18
C PHE A 25 4.05 -7.64 27.82
N LEU A 26 3.38 -6.85 26.97
CA LEU A 26 3.88 -6.48 25.65
C LEU A 26 5.18 -5.68 25.75
N LYS A 27 5.26 -4.74 26.70
CA LYS A 27 6.48 -3.95 26.96
C LYS A 27 7.66 -4.84 27.34
N ALA A 28 7.44 -5.85 28.17
CA ALA A 28 8.48 -6.79 28.58
C ALA A 28 8.92 -7.71 27.42
N VAL A 29 7.97 -8.25 26.66
CA VAL A 29 8.26 -9.20 25.57
C VAL A 29 8.92 -8.52 24.38
N CYS A 30 8.44 -7.34 23.97
CA CYS A 30 9.00 -6.59 22.83
C CYS A 30 10.43 -6.07 23.12
N LYS A 31 10.77 -5.83 24.39
CA LYS A 31 12.11 -5.35 24.82
C LYS A 31 12.98 -6.47 25.42
N SER A 32 12.60 -7.73 25.21
CA SER A 32 13.33 -8.89 25.76
C SER A 32 14.74 -9.02 25.18
N LYS A 33 15.75 -9.00 26.06
CA LYS A 33 17.16 -9.23 25.69
C LYS A 33 17.50 -10.71 25.51
N LYS A 34 16.61 -11.63 25.92
CA LYS A 34 16.90 -13.08 25.94
C LYS A 34 16.82 -13.71 24.56
N SER A 35 15.92 -13.24 23.70
CA SER A 35 15.62 -13.91 22.43
C SER A 35 14.94 -12.96 21.45
N TRP A 36 15.46 -12.88 20.22
CA TRP A 36 14.80 -12.16 19.13
C TRP A 36 13.44 -12.78 18.77
N GLN A 37 13.25 -14.09 19.00
CA GLN A 37 11.98 -14.77 18.79
C GLN A 37 10.90 -14.25 19.74
N ALA A 38 11.26 -13.90 20.99
CA ALA A 38 10.36 -13.27 21.94
C ALA A 38 9.97 -11.87 21.44
N ARG A 39 10.95 -11.02 21.09
CA ARG A 39 10.70 -9.68 20.53
C ARG A 39 9.79 -9.72 19.31
N HIS A 40 10.13 -10.57 18.34
CA HIS A 40 9.34 -10.78 17.13
C HIS A 40 7.90 -11.22 17.45
N THR A 41 7.70 -12.16 18.38
CA THR A 41 6.34 -12.61 18.75
C THR A 41 5.58 -11.52 19.50
N GLY A 42 6.23 -10.75 20.38
CA GLY A 42 5.61 -9.60 21.04
C GLY A 42 5.06 -8.58 20.05
N ILE A 43 5.89 -8.17 19.09
CA ILE A 43 5.48 -7.24 18.03
C ILE A 43 4.35 -7.84 17.17
N LYS A 44 4.42 -9.15 16.89
CA LYS A 44 3.37 -9.84 16.16
C LYS A 44 2.03 -9.88 16.91
N ILE A 45 2.04 -9.93 18.24
CA ILE A 45 0.81 -9.80 19.05
C ILE A 45 0.20 -8.42 18.82
N VAL A 46 1.01 -7.35 18.91
CA VAL A 46 0.54 -5.97 18.65
C VAL A 46 -0.04 -5.84 17.24
N GLN A 47 0.59 -6.44 16.23
CA GLN A 47 0.07 -6.45 14.87
C GLN A 47 -1.31 -7.14 14.78
N GLN A 48 -1.47 -8.31 15.39
CA GLN A 48 -2.75 -9.01 15.37
C GLN A 48 -3.82 -8.28 16.18
N MET A 49 -3.44 -7.57 17.25
CA MET A 49 -4.35 -6.69 17.99
C MET A 49 -4.85 -5.54 17.11
N ALA A 50 -3.97 -4.89 16.34
CA ALA A 50 -4.37 -3.85 15.40
C ALA A 50 -5.39 -4.35 14.37
N ILE A 51 -5.14 -5.53 13.79
CA ILE A 51 -6.03 -6.14 12.80
C ILE A 51 -7.39 -6.54 13.40
N LEU A 52 -7.40 -7.10 14.61
CA LEU A 52 -8.62 -7.60 15.24
C LEU A 52 -9.48 -6.48 15.85
N MET A 53 -8.85 -5.49 16.48
CA MET A 53 -9.54 -4.42 17.19
C MET A 53 -9.97 -3.26 16.28
N GLY A 54 -9.32 -3.10 15.12
CA GLY A 54 -9.58 -1.98 14.21
C GLY A 54 -9.41 -0.63 14.91
N CYS A 55 -10.35 0.29 14.70
CA CYS A 55 -10.32 1.64 15.26
C CYS A 55 -10.29 1.70 16.80
N ALA A 56 -10.63 0.62 17.51
CA ALA A 56 -10.58 0.57 18.97
C ALA A 56 -9.14 0.64 19.55
N VAL A 57 -8.10 0.59 18.71
CA VAL A 57 -6.71 0.81 19.16
C VAL A 57 -6.38 2.27 19.47
N LEU A 58 -7.16 3.24 18.98
CA LEU A 58 -6.86 4.67 19.05
C LEU A 58 -6.48 5.18 20.46
N PRO A 59 -7.21 4.86 21.55
CA PRO A 59 -6.87 5.34 22.90
C PRO A 59 -5.52 4.81 23.42
N HIS A 60 -5.02 3.74 22.83
CA HIS A 60 -3.79 3.05 23.26
C HIS A 60 -2.69 3.11 22.20
N LEU A 61 -2.92 3.80 21.09
CA LEU A 61 -2.06 3.79 19.91
C LEU A 61 -0.64 4.24 20.25
N LYS A 62 -0.50 5.37 20.95
CA LYS A 62 0.81 5.90 21.37
C LYS A 62 1.59 4.89 22.21
N ALA A 63 0.95 4.27 23.20
CA ALA A 63 1.59 3.26 24.03
C ALA A 63 2.02 2.02 23.23
N LEU A 64 1.21 1.59 22.26
CA LEU A 64 1.53 0.46 21.39
C LEU A 64 2.71 0.79 20.45
N VAL A 65 2.75 1.99 19.88
CA VAL A 65 3.85 2.47 19.04
C VAL A 65 5.16 2.54 19.83
N GLU A 66 5.16 3.16 21.02
CA GLU A 66 6.33 3.25 21.91
C GLU A 66 6.85 1.88 22.39
N ILE A 67 5.99 0.86 22.42
CA ILE A 67 6.40 -0.51 22.75
C ILE A 67 7.18 -1.14 21.59
N VAL A 68 6.78 -0.88 20.34
CA VAL A 68 7.33 -1.56 19.15
C VAL A 68 8.43 -0.77 18.45
N GLU A 69 8.54 0.54 18.63
CA GLU A 69 9.45 1.45 17.89
C GLU A 69 10.91 0.96 17.84
N ASN A 70 11.44 0.46 18.96
CA ASN A 70 12.81 -0.05 19.07
C ASN A 70 13.08 -1.25 18.15
N GLY A 71 12.04 -1.93 17.69
CA GLY A 71 12.13 -3.04 16.76
C GLY A 71 12.55 -2.63 15.35
N LEU A 72 12.51 -1.34 15.00
CA LEU A 72 12.98 -0.82 13.70
C LEU A 72 14.51 -0.84 13.59
N ASP A 73 15.21 -0.66 14.69
CA ASP A 73 16.67 -0.65 14.77
C ASP A 73 17.26 -1.99 15.27
N ASP A 74 16.45 -3.05 15.33
CA ASP A 74 16.89 -4.37 15.76
C ASP A 74 17.95 -4.96 14.82
N GLU A 75 18.97 -5.62 15.35
CA GLU A 75 19.98 -6.34 14.56
C GLU A 75 19.35 -7.40 13.63
N GLN A 76 18.27 -8.05 14.09
CA GLN A 76 17.61 -9.10 13.35
C GLN A 76 16.63 -8.53 12.32
N GLN A 77 16.89 -8.78 11.03
CA GLN A 77 16.03 -8.31 9.93
C GLN A 77 14.57 -8.75 10.09
N LYS A 78 14.32 -9.99 10.56
CA LYS A 78 12.95 -10.49 10.78
C LYS A 78 12.19 -9.65 11.82
N VAL A 79 12.89 -9.10 12.82
CA VAL A 79 12.28 -8.20 13.81
C VAL A 79 11.98 -6.85 13.16
N ARG A 80 12.94 -6.26 12.43
CA ARG A 80 12.71 -5.00 11.68
C ARG A 80 11.51 -5.08 10.74
N THR A 81 11.42 -6.17 9.98
CA THR A 81 10.31 -6.42 9.04
C THR A 81 8.97 -6.52 9.76
N ILE A 82 8.85 -7.29 10.86
CA ILE A 82 7.57 -7.41 11.57
C ILE A 82 7.19 -6.11 12.27
N THR A 83 8.16 -5.31 12.73
CA THR A 83 7.91 -3.98 13.30
C THR A 83 7.30 -3.04 12.27
N ALA A 84 7.89 -2.94 11.08
CA ALA A 84 7.34 -2.10 10.01
C ALA A 84 5.93 -2.57 9.58
N LEU A 85 5.70 -3.89 9.48
CA LEU A 85 4.37 -4.44 9.19
C LEU A 85 3.36 -4.21 10.33
N CYS A 86 3.82 -4.15 11.57
CA CYS A 86 3.00 -3.83 12.74
C CYS A 86 2.59 -2.35 12.72
N LEU A 87 3.52 -1.44 12.41
CA LEU A 87 3.24 -0.02 12.27
C LEU A 87 2.26 0.24 11.11
N ALA A 88 2.42 -0.46 9.98
CA ALA A 88 1.46 -0.40 8.88
C ALA A 88 0.04 -0.80 9.33
N ALA A 89 -0.09 -1.88 10.11
CA ALA A 89 -1.38 -2.34 10.61
C ALA A 89 -1.99 -1.39 11.65
N LEU A 90 -1.16 -0.78 12.51
CA LEU A 90 -1.61 0.23 13.46
C LEU A 90 -2.11 1.50 12.74
N ALA A 91 -1.38 1.95 11.71
CA ALA A 91 -1.75 3.09 10.89
C ALA A 91 -3.04 2.84 10.09
N GLU A 92 -3.18 1.65 9.50
CA GLU A 92 -4.42 1.22 8.83
C GLU A 92 -5.60 1.20 9.80
N ALA A 93 -5.40 0.70 11.02
CA ALA A 93 -6.44 0.64 12.04
C ALA A 93 -6.81 2.01 12.62
N SER A 94 -5.89 2.97 12.62
CA SER A 94 -6.11 4.32 13.16
C SER A 94 -6.65 5.32 12.13
N ALA A 95 -6.53 5.03 10.83
CA ALA A 95 -6.96 5.91 9.75
C ALA A 95 -8.42 6.40 9.93
N PRO A 96 -8.70 7.71 9.76
CA PRO A 96 -7.79 8.79 9.35
C PRO A 96 -7.11 9.56 10.51
N TYR A 97 -7.13 9.07 11.74
CA TYR A 97 -6.61 9.77 12.92
C TYR A 97 -5.32 9.17 13.48
N GLY A 98 -4.66 9.89 14.39
CA GLY A 98 -3.59 9.34 15.23
C GLY A 98 -2.17 9.50 14.70
N ILE A 99 -1.94 10.40 13.74
CA ILE A 99 -0.58 10.69 13.21
C ILE A 99 0.43 11.06 14.30
N GLU A 100 -0.02 11.80 15.32
CA GLU A 100 0.81 12.23 16.46
C GLU A 100 1.45 11.05 17.21
N ALA A 101 0.80 9.88 17.23
CA ALA A 101 1.32 8.69 17.89
C ALA A 101 2.51 8.07 17.15
N PHE A 102 2.74 8.44 15.88
CA PHE A 102 3.78 7.88 15.03
C PHE A 102 5.03 8.76 14.88
N ASP A 103 5.09 9.93 15.52
CA ASP A 103 6.20 10.89 15.37
C ASP A 103 7.58 10.24 15.63
N SER A 104 7.69 9.42 16.68
CA SER A 104 8.95 8.74 17.04
C SER A 104 9.44 7.73 16.00
N VAL A 105 8.54 7.17 15.17
CA VAL A 105 8.88 6.14 14.18
C VAL A 105 9.10 6.68 12.77
N LEU A 106 8.69 7.92 12.48
CA LEU A 106 8.86 8.52 11.15
C LEU A 106 10.34 8.53 10.75
N LYS A 107 11.20 9.15 11.55
CA LYS A 107 12.64 9.29 11.22
C LYS A 107 13.34 7.93 11.04
N PRO A 108 13.17 6.93 11.91
CA PRO A 108 13.69 5.58 11.68
C PRO A 108 13.20 4.93 10.38
N LEU A 109 11.90 5.05 10.05
CA LEU A 109 11.36 4.50 8.81
C LEU A 109 11.99 5.15 7.57
N TRP A 110 12.13 6.48 7.58
CA TRP A 110 12.77 7.24 6.51
C TRP A 110 14.24 6.87 6.29
N LYS A 111 14.99 6.69 7.38
CA LYS A 111 16.35 6.18 7.29
C LYS A 111 16.37 4.76 6.71
N GLY A 112 15.42 3.92 7.14
CA GLY A 112 15.28 2.54 6.71
C GLY A 112 15.02 2.37 5.22
N ILE A 113 14.14 3.18 4.60
CA ILE A 113 13.86 3.06 3.15
C ILE A 113 15.06 3.39 2.27
N ARG A 114 15.96 4.26 2.73
CA ARG A 114 17.19 4.61 1.99
C ARG A 114 18.23 3.51 2.11
N MET A 115 18.33 2.87 3.27
CA MET A 115 19.38 1.89 3.61
C MET A 115 19.01 0.43 3.28
N HIS A 116 17.75 0.04 3.37
CA HIS A 116 17.32 -1.34 3.18
C HIS A 116 17.01 -1.68 1.71
N ARG A 117 17.02 -2.98 1.41
CA ARG A 117 16.68 -3.56 0.10
C ARG A 117 15.86 -4.84 0.28
N GLY A 118 15.20 -5.29 -0.79
CA GLY A 118 14.40 -6.51 -0.82
C GLY A 118 13.23 -6.50 0.18
N LYS A 119 12.92 -7.64 0.78
CA LYS A 119 11.75 -7.80 1.69
C LYS A 119 11.75 -6.87 2.90
N GLY A 120 12.92 -6.43 3.36
CA GLY A 120 13.04 -5.43 4.42
C GLY A 120 12.51 -4.07 3.95
N LEU A 121 12.94 -3.63 2.77
CA LEU A 121 12.46 -2.38 2.15
C LEU A 121 10.94 -2.42 1.90
N ALA A 122 10.42 -3.54 1.39
CA ALA A 122 8.98 -3.69 1.15
C ALA A 122 8.13 -3.43 2.41
N ALA A 123 8.54 -3.97 3.57
CA ALA A 123 7.81 -3.73 4.81
C ALA A 123 7.84 -2.26 5.26
N PHE A 124 8.97 -1.57 5.05
CA PHE A 124 9.11 -0.15 5.38
C PHE A 124 8.31 0.73 4.43
N LEU A 125 8.32 0.44 3.12
CA LEU A 125 7.49 1.13 2.14
C LEU A 125 6.00 0.95 2.46
N LYS A 126 5.59 -0.27 2.86
CA LYS A 126 4.22 -0.52 3.32
C LYS A 126 3.86 0.35 4.51
N ALA A 127 4.72 0.42 5.53
CA ALA A 127 4.47 1.27 6.70
C ALA A 127 4.27 2.74 6.31
N ILE A 128 5.16 3.27 5.46
CA ILE A 128 5.06 4.67 5.01
C ILE A 128 3.80 4.92 4.17
N GLY A 129 3.41 3.99 3.29
CA GLY A 129 2.18 4.13 2.50
C GLY A 129 0.90 4.23 3.32
N TYR A 130 0.86 3.59 4.50
CA TYR A 130 -0.26 3.76 5.43
C TYR A 130 -0.13 4.99 6.32
N LEU A 131 1.09 5.53 6.51
CA LEU A 131 1.34 6.73 7.31
C LEU A 131 1.10 8.02 6.52
N ILE A 132 1.36 8.06 5.21
CA ILE A 132 1.19 9.26 4.39
C ILE A 132 -0.26 9.79 4.43
N PRO A 133 -1.31 8.95 4.27
CA PRO A 133 -2.70 9.43 4.32
C PRO A 133 -3.16 9.97 5.68
N LEU A 134 -2.39 9.72 6.75
CA LEU A 134 -2.68 10.22 8.10
C LEU A 134 -2.11 11.64 8.33
N MET A 135 -1.26 12.13 7.43
CA MET A 135 -0.57 13.41 7.55
C MET A 135 -1.39 14.55 6.95
N ASP A 136 -1.10 15.78 7.40
CA ASP A 136 -1.61 16.99 6.75
C ASP A 136 -1.05 17.13 5.32
N ALA A 137 -1.80 17.82 4.47
CA ALA A 137 -1.52 17.91 3.02
C ALA A 137 -0.09 18.36 2.69
N GLU A 138 0.48 19.30 3.44
CA GLU A 138 1.85 19.81 3.23
C GLU A 138 2.89 18.70 3.48
N TYR A 139 2.78 18.01 4.61
CA TYR A 139 3.67 16.90 4.97
C TYR A 139 3.47 15.70 4.04
N ALA A 140 2.22 15.37 3.71
CA ALA A 140 1.89 14.29 2.79
C ALA A 140 2.51 14.54 1.40
N SER A 141 2.45 15.77 0.89
CA SER A 141 3.06 16.16 -0.39
C SER A 141 4.58 16.00 -0.36
N TYR A 142 5.24 16.54 0.67
CA TYR A 142 6.69 16.43 0.84
C TYR A 142 7.15 14.97 0.89
N TYR A 143 6.53 14.16 1.75
CA TYR A 143 6.91 12.77 1.93
C TYR A 143 6.55 11.88 0.73
N THR A 144 5.43 12.17 0.05
CA THR A 144 5.10 11.47 -1.19
C THR A 144 6.18 11.65 -2.24
N ARG A 145 6.65 12.90 -2.47
CA ARG A 145 7.69 13.17 -3.47
C ARG A 145 8.99 12.40 -3.18
N GLU A 146 9.41 12.36 -1.91
CA GLU A 146 10.61 11.65 -1.49
C GLU A 146 10.49 10.12 -1.64
N VAL A 147 9.34 9.53 -1.27
CA VAL A 147 9.11 8.08 -1.42
C VAL A 147 8.92 7.69 -2.87
N MET A 148 8.31 8.54 -3.69
CA MET A 148 8.00 8.22 -5.08
C MET A 148 9.25 7.89 -5.90
N LEU A 149 10.36 8.58 -5.65
CA LEU A 149 11.66 8.26 -6.27
C LEU A 149 12.09 6.81 -6.00
N ILE A 150 11.83 6.32 -4.78
CA ILE A 150 12.14 4.94 -4.39
C ILE A 150 11.12 3.98 -5.01
N LEU A 151 9.83 4.32 -5.01
CA LEU A 151 8.78 3.50 -5.63
C LEU A 151 9.04 3.29 -7.13
N ILE A 152 9.32 4.36 -7.87
CA ILE A 152 9.61 4.31 -9.32
C ILE A 152 10.80 3.39 -9.58
N ARG A 153 11.86 3.45 -8.77
CA ARG A 153 13.01 2.53 -8.89
C ARG A 153 12.60 1.07 -8.68
N GLU A 154 11.69 0.81 -7.74
CA GLU A 154 11.23 -0.55 -7.42
C GLU A 154 10.12 -1.06 -8.36
N PHE A 155 9.60 -0.25 -9.30
CA PHE A 155 8.63 -0.71 -10.32
C PHE A 155 9.17 -1.85 -11.18
N ALA A 156 10.48 -1.83 -11.46
CA ALA A 156 11.16 -2.87 -12.23
C ALA A 156 11.55 -4.11 -11.39
N SER A 157 11.15 -4.17 -10.11
CA SER A 157 11.51 -5.29 -9.23
C SER A 157 10.93 -6.61 -9.76
N PRO A 158 11.72 -7.70 -9.80
CA PRO A 158 11.21 -9.02 -10.18
C PRO A 158 10.43 -9.70 -9.04
N ASP A 159 10.45 -9.17 -7.82
CA ASP A 159 9.73 -9.74 -6.66
C ASP A 159 8.25 -9.32 -6.70
N GLU A 160 7.37 -10.30 -6.92
CA GLU A 160 5.92 -10.10 -6.97
C GLU A 160 5.32 -9.53 -5.68
N GLU A 161 5.91 -9.85 -4.52
CA GLU A 161 5.47 -9.24 -3.26
C GLU A 161 5.85 -7.76 -3.20
N MET A 162 7.04 -7.41 -3.71
CA MET A 162 7.46 -6.01 -3.82
C MET A 162 6.52 -5.22 -4.72
N LYS A 163 6.19 -5.73 -5.91
CA LYS A 163 5.25 -5.07 -6.83
C LYS A 163 3.90 -4.80 -6.19
N LYS A 164 3.35 -5.76 -5.43
CA LYS A 164 2.08 -5.61 -4.70
C LYS A 164 2.14 -4.47 -3.69
N ILE A 165 3.21 -4.42 -2.90
CA ILE A 165 3.41 -3.33 -1.95
C ILE A 165 3.54 -2.00 -2.68
N VAL A 166 4.38 -1.93 -3.72
CA VAL A 166 4.63 -0.70 -4.45
C VAL A 166 3.35 -0.18 -5.10
N LEU A 167 2.54 -1.03 -5.75
CA LEU A 167 1.22 -0.64 -6.28
C LEU A 167 0.28 -0.12 -5.19
N LYS A 168 0.23 -0.80 -4.04
CA LYS A 168 -0.60 -0.36 -2.92
C LYS A 168 -0.17 1.00 -2.38
N VAL A 169 1.13 1.24 -2.25
CA VAL A 169 1.68 2.52 -1.78
C VAL A 169 1.43 3.61 -2.81
N VAL A 170 1.61 3.34 -4.11
CA VAL A 170 1.26 4.30 -5.18
C VAL A 170 -0.22 4.68 -5.10
N LYS A 171 -1.12 3.70 -4.95
CA LYS A 171 -2.56 3.96 -4.75
C LYS A 171 -2.79 4.91 -3.57
N GLN A 172 -2.19 4.65 -2.41
CA GLN A 172 -2.35 5.46 -1.21
C GLN A 172 -1.81 6.89 -1.37
N CYS A 173 -0.60 7.02 -1.93
CA CYS A 173 0.01 8.32 -2.20
C CYS A 173 -0.83 9.15 -3.17
N CYS A 174 -1.28 8.53 -4.28
CA CYS A 174 -2.15 9.22 -5.24
C CYS A 174 -3.48 9.63 -4.60
N ALA A 175 -4.09 8.81 -3.73
CA ALA A 175 -5.33 9.19 -3.05
C ALA A 175 -5.17 10.32 -2.02
N THR A 176 -3.96 10.61 -1.53
CA THR A 176 -3.74 11.54 -0.40
C THR A 176 -3.86 13.01 -0.80
N ASP A 177 -4.59 13.80 -0.01
CA ASP A 177 -4.70 15.26 -0.19
C ASP A 177 -3.32 15.94 -0.11
N GLY A 178 -3.04 16.88 -1.02
CA GLY A 178 -1.74 17.56 -1.14
C GLY A 178 -0.82 17.05 -2.25
N VAL A 179 -1.10 15.88 -2.82
CA VAL A 179 -0.42 15.42 -4.04
C VAL A 179 -1.12 16.01 -5.26
N GLU A 180 -0.43 16.85 -6.04
CA GLU A 180 -1.02 17.53 -7.19
C GLU A 180 -1.20 16.57 -8.39
N PRO A 181 -2.31 16.69 -9.16
CA PRO A 181 -2.52 15.88 -10.37
C PRO A 181 -1.40 16.03 -11.41
N SER A 182 -0.86 17.24 -11.59
CA SER A 182 0.28 17.54 -12.48
C SER A 182 1.50 16.67 -12.14
N TYR A 183 1.86 16.60 -10.86
CA TYR A 183 2.96 15.77 -10.40
C TYR A 183 2.76 14.29 -10.72
N ILE A 184 1.54 13.77 -10.54
CA ILE A 184 1.22 12.38 -10.86
C ILE A 184 1.39 12.13 -12.37
N ARG A 185 0.90 13.03 -13.22
CA ARG A 185 1.00 12.93 -14.68
C ARG A 185 2.44 12.88 -15.17
N ASP A 186 3.28 13.76 -14.66
CA ASP A 186 4.61 13.98 -15.21
C ASP A 186 5.62 12.96 -14.68
N GLU A 187 5.56 12.65 -13.38
CA GLU A 187 6.58 11.83 -12.71
C GLU A 187 6.17 10.36 -12.52
N VAL A 188 4.88 10.09 -12.29
CA VAL A 188 4.41 8.75 -11.88
C VAL A 188 3.89 7.95 -13.07
N LEU A 189 2.97 8.52 -13.84
CA LEU A 189 2.28 7.80 -14.92
C LEU A 189 3.22 7.17 -15.97
N PRO A 190 4.25 7.85 -16.48
CA PRO A 190 5.11 7.27 -17.53
C PRO A 190 5.80 6.00 -17.05
N SER A 191 6.33 6.02 -15.82
CA SER A 191 6.98 4.87 -15.20
C SER A 191 5.97 3.76 -14.86
N PHE A 192 4.79 4.14 -14.39
CA PHE A 192 3.74 3.22 -13.98
C PHE A 192 3.21 2.39 -15.15
N PHE A 193 2.80 3.05 -16.24
CA PHE A 193 2.30 2.35 -17.43
C PHE A 193 3.40 1.48 -18.06
N LYS A 194 4.63 2.00 -18.21
CA LYS A 194 5.75 1.24 -18.75
C LYS A 194 6.06 -0.05 -17.97
N ALA A 195 5.92 -0.01 -16.63
CA ALA A 195 6.32 -1.12 -15.78
C ALA A 195 5.19 -2.13 -15.49
N PHE A 196 3.96 -1.67 -15.31
CA PHE A 196 2.85 -2.52 -14.85
C PHE A 196 1.83 -2.87 -15.93
N TRP A 197 1.64 -2.04 -16.95
CA TRP A 197 0.71 -2.35 -18.04
C TRP A 197 1.40 -3.25 -19.08
N ASN A 198 1.45 -4.53 -18.76
CA ASN A 198 1.97 -5.58 -19.65
C ASN A 198 1.20 -6.89 -19.47
N GLN A 199 1.29 -7.77 -20.46
CA GLN A 199 0.58 -9.06 -20.49
C GLN A 199 0.89 -9.97 -19.30
N ARG A 200 2.08 -9.86 -18.67
CA ARG A 200 2.44 -10.68 -17.50
C ARG A 200 1.60 -10.34 -16.28
N MET A 201 1.24 -9.06 -16.11
CA MET A 201 0.41 -8.61 -14.99
C MET A 201 -1.03 -9.10 -15.10
N ALA A 202 -1.52 -9.33 -16.32
CA ALA A 202 -2.86 -9.87 -16.56
C ALA A 202 -3.00 -11.37 -16.22
N MET A 203 -1.89 -12.14 -16.20
CA MET A 203 -1.94 -13.58 -15.91
C MET A 203 -2.19 -13.92 -14.43
N ASP A 204 -1.67 -13.13 -13.48
CA ASP A 204 -1.91 -13.33 -12.04
C ASP A 204 -3.14 -12.53 -11.60
N ARG A 205 -4.21 -13.23 -11.20
CA ARG A 205 -5.47 -12.62 -10.71
C ARG A 205 -5.27 -11.59 -9.59
N ARG A 206 -4.27 -11.76 -8.72
CA ARG A 206 -4.01 -10.81 -7.63
C ARG A 206 -3.37 -9.53 -8.15
N ASN A 207 -2.43 -9.66 -9.09
CA ASN A 207 -1.77 -8.52 -9.73
C ASN A 207 -2.75 -7.75 -10.61
N TYR A 208 -3.55 -8.49 -11.39
CA TYR A 208 -4.67 -7.98 -12.17
C TYR A 208 -5.56 -7.07 -11.32
N ARG A 209 -6.13 -7.60 -10.23
CA ARG A 209 -7.08 -6.83 -9.39
C ARG A 209 -6.42 -5.60 -8.77
N GLN A 210 -5.21 -5.78 -8.23
CA GLN A 210 -4.48 -4.67 -7.61
C GLN A 210 -4.14 -3.57 -8.62
N LEU A 211 -3.78 -3.92 -9.87
CA LEU A 211 -3.45 -2.96 -10.92
C LEU A 211 -4.69 -2.20 -11.39
N VAL A 212 -5.82 -2.90 -11.61
CA VAL A 212 -7.11 -2.29 -11.93
C VAL A 212 -7.50 -1.30 -10.83
N ASP A 213 -7.55 -1.75 -9.58
CA ASP A 213 -7.93 -0.93 -8.42
C ASP A 213 -7.02 0.29 -8.20
N THR A 214 -5.73 0.17 -8.56
CA THR A 214 -4.75 1.26 -8.44
C THR A 214 -4.93 2.24 -9.59
N THR A 215 -5.14 1.77 -10.82
CA THR A 215 -5.33 2.62 -12.00
C THR A 215 -6.62 3.43 -11.89
N VAL A 216 -7.70 2.82 -11.42
CA VAL A 216 -8.98 3.49 -11.16
C VAL A 216 -8.84 4.60 -10.11
N GLU A 217 -8.09 4.36 -9.03
CA GLU A 217 -7.82 5.37 -8.00
C GLU A 217 -7.02 6.54 -8.55
N ILE A 218 -5.98 6.27 -9.35
CA ILE A 218 -5.18 7.32 -9.99
C ILE A 218 -6.06 8.13 -10.94
N ALA A 219 -6.97 7.48 -11.67
CA ALA A 219 -7.90 8.16 -12.56
C ALA A 219 -8.78 9.15 -11.81
N GLN A 220 -9.23 8.85 -10.59
CA GLN A 220 -10.06 9.78 -9.79
C GLN A 220 -9.39 11.13 -9.55
N LYS A 221 -8.05 11.16 -9.61
CA LYS A 221 -7.28 12.38 -9.35
C LYS A 221 -6.73 13.05 -10.59
N VAL A 222 -6.28 12.26 -11.56
CA VAL A 222 -5.67 12.77 -12.80
C VAL A 222 -6.73 13.13 -13.84
N GLY A 223 -7.84 12.37 -13.88
CA GLY A 223 -8.93 12.50 -14.83
C GLY A 223 -9.13 11.25 -15.71
N CYS A 224 -10.39 10.99 -16.06
CA CYS A 224 -10.84 9.86 -16.88
C CYS A 224 -10.16 9.81 -18.26
N VAL A 225 -10.23 10.93 -19.00
CA VAL A 225 -9.80 11.02 -20.41
C VAL A 225 -8.34 10.62 -20.59
N GLU A 226 -7.45 11.17 -19.77
CA GLU A 226 -6.02 10.91 -19.89
C GLU A 226 -5.68 9.44 -19.58
N MET A 227 -6.34 8.85 -18.58
CA MET A 227 -6.09 7.46 -18.21
C MET A 227 -6.59 6.48 -19.28
N ILE A 228 -7.79 6.72 -19.83
CA ILE A 228 -8.34 5.90 -20.91
C ILE A 228 -7.50 6.03 -22.18
N ALA A 229 -7.09 7.24 -22.55
CA ALA A 229 -6.28 7.48 -23.75
C ALA A 229 -4.94 6.72 -23.73
N ARG A 230 -4.41 6.39 -22.54
CA ARG A 230 -3.16 5.62 -22.38
C ARG A 230 -3.33 4.11 -22.57
N ILE A 231 -4.56 3.58 -22.47
CA ILE A 231 -4.83 2.13 -22.52
C ILE A 231 -5.83 1.74 -23.61
N VAL A 232 -6.47 2.69 -24.30
CA VAL A 232 -7.51 2.38 -25.31
C VAL A 232 -6.98 1.52 -26.46
N ASP A 233 -5.74 1.77 -26.90
CA ASP A 233 -5.13 1.00 -27.98
C ASP A 233 -4.85 -0.46 -27.57
N ASP A 234 -4.67 -0.72 -26.27
CA ASP A 234 -4.44 -2.05 -25.71
C ASP A 234 -5.71 -2.93 -25.74
N LEU A 235 -6.90 -2.36 -26.00
CA LEU A 235 -8.10 -3.15 -26.27
C LEU A 235 -7.96 -4.03 -27.53
N LYS A 236 -6.99 -3.73 -28.40
CA LYS A 236 -6.68 -4.50 -29.61
C LYS A 236 -5.46 -5.40 -29.47
N ASP A 237 -4.94 -5.60 -28.26
CA ASP A 237 -3.84 -6.54 -28.01
C ASP A 237 -4.25 -7.98 -28.35
N GLU A 238 -3.32 -8.83 -28.79
CA GLU A 238 -3.58 -10.22 -29.16
C GLU A 238 -4.00 -11.10 -27.96
N ASN A 239 -3.56 -10.75 -26.75
CA ASN A 239 -3.80 -11.51 -25.53
C ASN A 239 -5.17 -11.18 -24.90
N GLU A 240 -6.07 -12.18 -24.89
CA GLU A 240 -7.43 -12.05 -24.34
C GLU A 240 -7.45 -11.60 -22.87
N GLN A 241 -6.55 -12.13 -22.03
CA GLN A 241 -6.51 -11.76 -20.61
C GLN A 241 -6.10 -10.31 -20.41
N TYR A 242 -5.20 -9.81 -21.27
CA TYR A 242 -4.77 -8.42 -21.23
C TYR A 242 -5.89 -7.49 -21.71
N ARG A 243 -6.56 -7.81 -22.83
CA ARG A 243 -7.76 -7.08 -23.29
C ARG A 243 -8.82 -7.01 -22.20
N LYS A 244 -9.06 -8.11 -21.48
CA LYS A 244 -10.01 -8.15 -20.36
C LYS A 244 -9.62 -7.21 -19.22
N MET A 245 -8.34 -7.13 -18.89
CA MET A 245 -7.82 -6.21 -17.85
C MET A 245 -8.02 -4.74 -18.24
N VAL A 246 -7.73 -4.41 -19.50
CA VAL A 246 -7.95 -3.08 -20.07
C VAL A 246 -9.44 -2.74 -20.01
N MET A 247 -10.30 -3.65 -20.49
CA MET A 247 -11.75 -3.49 -20.52
C MET A 247 -12.33 -3.24 -19.12
N GLU A 248 -11.98 -4.08 -18.15
CA GLU A 248 -12.45 -3.91 -16.76
C GLU A 248 -11.97 -2.58 -16.15
N THR A 249 -10.77 -2.13 -16.52
CA THR A 249 -10.26 -0.83 -16.05
C THR A 249 -11.05 0.34 -16.64
N ILE A 250 -11.29 0.32 -17.95
CA ILE A 250 -12.07 1.36 -18.64
C ILE A 250 -13.50 1.38 -18.09
N GLU A 251 -14.14 0.22 -17.95
CA GLU A 251 -15.48 0.09 -17.37
C GLU A 251 -15.55 0.71 -15.97
N ASN A 252 -14.61 0.37 -15.08
CA ASN A 252 -14.58 0.90 -13.73
C ASN A 252 -14.32 2.42 -13.69
N ILE A 253 -13.46 2.96 -14.56
CA ILE A 253 -13.20 4.40 -14.65
C ILE A 253 -14.47 5.14 -15.11
N VAL A 254 -15.10 4.68 -16.20
CA VAL A 254 -16.31 5.30 -16.75
C VAL A 254 -17.49 5.19 -15.78
N ALA A 255 -17.63 4.06 -15.08
CA ALA A 255 -18.68 3.88 -14.08
C ALA A 255 -18.55 4.86 -12.90
N LEU A 256 -17.33 5.26 -12.53
CA LEU A 256 -17.08 6.16 -11.40
C LEU A 256 -17.10 7.64 -11.77
N GLN A 257 -16.58 8.02 -12.94
CA GLN A 257 -16.42 9.43 -13.33
C GLN A 257 -17.39 9.87 -14.43
N GLY A 258 -18.07 8.94 -15.09
CA GLY A 258 -18.84 9.21 -16.29
C GLY A 258 -17.97 9.35 -17.55
N ALA A 259 -18.64 9.71 -18.65
CA ALA A 259 -18.06 9.85 -19.98
C ALA A 259 -18.21 11.27 -20.56
N THR A 260 -18.58 12.26 -19.75
CA THR A 260 -18.87 13.63 -20.21
C THR A 260 -17.66 14.33 -20.82
N ASP A 261 -16.47 13.99 -20.34
CA ASP A 261 -15.23 14.68 -20.72
C ASP A 261 -14.52 13.99 -21.91
N ILE A 262 -15.05 12.86 -22.39
CA ILE A 262 -14.49 12.09 -23.50
C ILE A 262 -14.77 12.84 -24.80
N ASP A 263 -13.72 13.12 -25.57
CA ASP A 263 -13.84 13.76 -26.88
C ASP A 263 -14.25 12.75 -27.96
N ALA A 264 -14.79 13.24 -29.08
CA ALA A 264 -15.29 12.39 -30.16
C ALA A 264 -14.23 11.42 -30.71
N ARG A 265 -12.94 11.82 -30.69
CA ARG A 265 -11.86 10.95 -31.14
C ARG A 265 -11.65 9.77 -30.19
N LEU A 266 -11.59 10.01 -28.88
CA LEU A 266 -11.43 8.94 -27.92
C LEU A 266 -12.67 8.04 -27.86
N GLU A 267 -13.87 8.61 -28.08
CA GLU A 267 -15.11 7.84 -28.23
C GLU A 267 -15.04 6.86 -29.41
N GLU A 268 -14.60 7.32 -30.59
CA GLU A 268 -14.40 6.45 -31.76
C GLU A 268 -13.38 5.34 -31.49
N GLN A 269 -12.24 5.67 -30.87
CA GLN A 269 -11.21 4.69 -30.50
C GLN A 269 -11.74 3.64 -29.50
N LEU A 270 -12.55 4.07 -28.53
CA LEU A 270 -13.19 3.18 -27.57
C LEU A 270 -14.15 2.22 -28.27
N ILE A 271 -15.06 2.73 -29.09
CA ILE A 271 -16.04 1.89 -29.79
C ILE A 271 -15.33 0.86 -30.68
N ASP A 272 -14.32 1.28 -31.45
CA ASP A 272 -13.56 0.40 -32.32
C ASP A 272 -12.76 -0.66 -31.54
N GLY A 273 -12.10 -0.27 -30.45
CA GLY A 273 -11.39 -1.18 -29.55
C GLY A 273 -12.32 -2.21 -28.90
N LEU A 274 -13.51 -1.78 -28.46
CA LEU A 274 -14.53 -2.65 -27.89
C LEU A 274 -15.03 -3.67 -28.92
N LEU A 275 -15.39 -3.22 -30.12
CA LEU A 275 -15.85 -4.11 -31.19
C LEU A 275 -14.82 -5.19 -31.52
N TYR A 276 -13.54 -4.81 -31.62
CA TYR A 276 -12.46 -5.77 -31.82
C TYR A 276 -12.36 -6.78 -30.66
N ALA A 277 -12.35 -6.30 -29.41
CA ALA A 277 -12.24 -7.15 -28.23
C ALA A 277 -13.42 -8.13 -28.07
N PHE A 278 -14.63 -7.75 -28.53
CA PHE A 278 -15.81 -8.62 -28.53
C PHE A 278 -15.80 -9.67 -29.65
N GLN A 279 -15.22 -9.35 -30.81
CA GLN A 279 -15.19 -10.23 -31.98
C GLN A 279 -14.10 -11.30 -31.88
N VAL A 280 -12.92 -10.93 -31.36
CA VAL A 280 -11.79 -11.84 -31.21
C VAL A 280 -11.90 -12.58 -29.88
N LYS A 281 -12.54 -13.76 -29.92
CA LYS A 281 -12.52 -14.75 -28.84
C LYS A 281 -11.35 -15.71 -29.00
#